data_AF-A0A430L4P7-F1
#
_entry.id   AF-A0A430L4P7-F1
#
_cell.length_a   1.000
_cell.length_b   1.000
_cell.length_c   1.000
_cell.angle_alpha   90.00
_cell.angle_beta   90.00
_cell.angle_gamma   90.00
#
_symmetry.space_group_name_H-M   'P 1'
#
loop_
_entity.id
_entity.type
_entity.pdbx_description
1 polymer ?
#
loop_
_entity_poly.entity_id
_entity_poly.type
_entity_poly.pdbx_seq_one_letter_code
_entity_poly.pdbx_strand_id
1 'polypeptide(L)'
;MTIIRNPIDEPRLISDGAIHSRPRFIDIIHPGYEDSGEDAEGDVLISLRAFDENGVDYDIAHTACAILAANRWDGYFSHDRDGSTRVEPPRDRILREKSYYFYVPSAAGPSADPYPVVTRFGDWRFPHGHLPPIWARFQDQLEADLARNQATSGWCCLSNYSDPVESAHLVPSAQSNWWLSNRMAR
;
A
#
# COMPACT_ATOMS: atom_id res chain seq x y z
N MET A 1 33.54 17.31 22.11
CA MET A 1 33.59 17.77 20.71
C MET A 1 32.23 17.44 20.12
N THR A 2 31.28 18.37 20.29
CA THR A 2 29.84 18.13 20.08
C THR A 2 29.52 18.46 18.63
N ILE A 3 29.22 17.44 17.84
CA ILE A 3 28.70 17.64 16.47
C ILE A 3 27.26 18.13 16.64
N ILE A 4 27.08 19.44 16.57
CA ILE A 4 25.78 20.09 16.40
C ILE A 4 25.30 19.65 15.02
N ARG A 5 24.45 18.61 14.95
CA ARG A 5 23.69 18.34 13.74
C ARG A 5 22.52 19.31 13.74
N ASN A 6 22.37 20.03 12.63
CA ASN A 6 21.34 21.03 12.42
C ASN A 6 19.98 20.48 12.86
N PRO A 7 19.17 21.26 13.60
CA PRO A 7 17.79 20.88 13.87
C PRO A 7 17.12 20.62 12.52
N ILE A 8 16.35 19.52 12.46
CA ILE A 8 15.45 19.24 11.36
C ILE A 8 14.65 20.53 11.16
N ASP A 9 14.81 21.16 9.99
CA ASP A 9 13.92 22.23 9.54
C ASP A 9 12.51 21.77 9.93
N GLU A 10 11.83 22.53 10.79
CA GLU A 10 10.36 22.50 10.84
C GLU A 10 9.87 22.31 9.41
N PRO A 11 8.81 21.53 9.14
CA PRO A 11 8.26 21.53 7.79
C PRO A 11 7.92 22.97 7.46
N ARG A 12 8.85 23.64 6.77
CA ARG A 12 8.64 24.90 6.11
C ARG A 12 7.51 24.52 5.21
N LEU A 13 6.31 24.92 5.60
CA LEU A 13 5.26 25.21 4.66
C LEU A 13 5.93 26.23 3.73
N ILE A 14 6.63 25.72 2.72
CA ILE A 14 7.21 26.50 1.65
C ILE A 14 5.98 27.04 0.93
N SER A 15 5.49 28.16 1.46
CA SER A 15 4.64 29.10 0.77
C SER A 15 5.57 29.94 -0.11
N ASP A 16 6.26 29.29 -1.04
CA ASP A 16 6.94 29.96 -2.14
C ASP A 16 6.35 29.40 -3.42
N GLY A 17 5.43 30.16 -4.03
CA GLY A 17 5.28 30.39 -5.47
C GLY A 17 5.37 29.24 -6.47
N ALA A 18 5.42 27.98 -6.06
CA ALA A 18 5.35 26.84 -6.94
C ALA A 18 3.90 26.78 -7.42
N ILE A 19 3.71 26.77 -8.74
CA ILE A 19 2.45 26.31 -9.32
C ILE A 19 2.21 24.93 -8.69
N HIS A 20 1.33 24.85 -7.70
CA HIS A 20 0.95 23.58 -7.10
C HIS A 20 0.20 22.85 -8.20
N SER A 21 0.93 22.13 -9.05
CA SER A 21 0.33 21.17 -9.96
C SER A 21 -0.53 20.30 -9.07
N ARG A 22 -1.82 20.19 -9.40
CA ARG A 22 -2.73 19.34 -8.65
C ARG A 22 -2.03 18.01 -8.39
N PRO A 23 -2.03 17.52 -7.14
CA PRO A 23 -1.35 16.28 -6.84
C PRO A 23 -1.82 15.20 -7.79
N ARG A 24 -0.85 14.54 -8.43
CA ARG A 24 -1.13 13.45 -9.33
C ARG A 24 -1.49 12.22 -8.51
N PHE A 25 -2.57 11.57 -8.91
CA PHE A 25 -2.98 10.29 -8.39
C PHE A 25 -2.92 9.26 -9.51
N ILE A 26 -2.75 8.00 -9.10
CA ILE A 26 -2.93 6.83 -9.94
C ILE A 26 -4.12 6.08 -9.38
N ASP A 27 -5.14 5.91 -10.23
CA ASP A 27 -6.38 5.25 -9.85
C ASP A 27 -6.32 3.78 -10.22
N ILE A 28 -6.56 2.92 -9.23
CA ILE A 28 -6.65 1.49 -9.47
C ILE A 28 -8.12 1.11 -9.44
N ILE A 29 -8.57 0.42 -10.47
CA ILE A 29 -9.98 0.17 -10.76
C ILE A 29 -10.29 -1.32 -10.54
N HIS A 30 -11.47 -1.59 -9.98
CA HIS A 30 -11.99 -2.94 -9.83
C HIS A 30 -12.70 -3.37 -11.13
N PRO A 31 -12.43 -4.55 -11.70
CA PRO A 31 -13.07 -5.02 -12.94
C PRO A 31 -14.61 -5.11 -12.90
N GLY A 32 -15.19 -5.20 -11.70
CA GLY A 32 -16.64 -5.19 -11.51
C GLY A 32 -17.30 -3.81 -11.47
N TYR A 33 -16.52 -2.72 -11.38
CA TYR A 33 -17.08 -1.38 -11.40
C TYR A 33 -17.48 -0.99 -12.82
N GLU A 34 -18.53 -0.18 -12.94
CA GLU A 34 -18.98 0.32 -14.24
C GLU A 34 -17.95 1.29 -14.79
N ASP A 35 -17.68 1.22 -16.09
CA ASP A 35 -16.97 2.31 -16.76
C ASP A 35 -17.94 3.48 -16.79
N SER A 36 -17.75 4.40 -15.85
CA SER A 36 -18.19 5.77 -16.04
C SER A 36 -17.52 6.25 -17.34
N GLY A 37 -18.30 6.54 -18.38
CA GLY A 37 -17.76 7.04 -19.65
C GLY A 37 -16.85 8.26 -19.47
N GLU A 38 -16.29 8.78 -20.57
CA GLU A 38 -15.21 9.79 -20.59
C GLU A 38 -15.42 11.04 -19.70
N ASP A 39 -16.66 11.34 -19.28
CA ASP A 39 -17.04 12.52 -18.49
C ASP A 39 -17.56 12.23 -17.06
N ALA A 40 -17.60 10.97 -16.60
CA ALA A 40 -18.04 10.63 -15.24
C ALA A 40 -16.88 10.08 -14.39
N GLU A 41 -16.79 10.51 -13.14
CA GLU A 41 -15.81 10.02 -12.17
C GLU A 41 -16.26 8.62 -11.73
N GLY A 42 -15.55 7.60 -12.22
CA GLY A 42 -15.88 6.21 -11.96
C GLY A 42 -15.53 5.77 -10.55
N ASP A 43 -16.16 4.69 -10.11
CA ASP A 43 -15.76 4.06 -8.86
C ASP A 43 -14.32 3.53 -9.01
N VAL A 44 -13.49 3.86 -8.02
CA VAL A 44 -12.10 3.39 -7.93
C VAL A 44 -11.96 2.43 -6.77
N LEU A 45 -11.15 1.39 -6.93
CA LEU A 45 -10.82 0.47 -5.83
C LEU A 45 -9.98 1.20 -4.78
N ILE A 46 -8.96 1.92 -5.24
CA ILE A 46 -8.08 2.75 -4.42
C ILE A 46 -7.40 3.78 -5.31
N SER A 47 -7.22 5.00 -4.80
CA SER A 47 -6.44 6.04 -5.44
C SER A 47 -5.17 6.31 -4.63
N LEU A 48 -4.01 6.21 -5.29
CA LEU A 48 -2.71 6.35 -4.65
C LEU A 48 -2.00 7.59 -5.17
N ARG A 49 -1.46 8.39 -4.26
CA ARG A 49 -0.75 9.62 -4.63
C ARG A 49 0.61 9.27 -5.23
N ALA A 50 0.93 9.91 -6.34
CA ALA A 50 2.07 9.56 -7.17
C ALA A 50 3.39 10.20 -6.67
N PHE A 51 3.85 9.77 -5.49
CA PHE A 51 5.04 10.31 -4.83
C PHE A 51 6.37 9.89 -5.47
N ASP A 52 6.39 8.79 -6.22
CA ASP A 52 7.60 8.18 -6.77
C ASP A 52 7.78 8.63 -8.23
N GLU A 53 8.44 9.78 -8.46
CA GLU A 53 8.68 10.33 -9.80
C GLU A 53 7.40 10.52 -10.64
N ASN A 54 6.33 11.06 -10.02
CA ASN A 54 4.98 11.15 -10.60
C ASN A 54 4.34 9.78 -10.86
N GLY A 55 4.79 8.74 -10.17
CA GLY A 55 4.22 7.41 -10.16
C GLY A 55 4.08 6.83 -8.76
N VAL A 56 3.73 5.55 -8.69
CA VAL A 56 3.58 4.78 -7.44
C VAL A 56 4.40 3.51 -7.56
N ASP A 57 5.16 3.16 -6.52
CA ASP A 57 5.84 1.87 -6.46
C ASP A 57 4.86 0.69 -6.66
N TYR A 58 5.25 -0.22 -7.55
CA TYR A 58 4.47 -1.35 -8.02
C TYR A 58 4.07 -2.28 -6.88
N ASP A 59 4.98 -2.58 -5.95
CA ASP A 59 4.68 -3.51 -4.85
C ASP A 59 3.76 -2.87 -3.81
N ILE A 60 3.91 -1.57 -3.56
CA ILE A 60 3.01 -0.83 -2.67
C ILE A 60 1.59 -0.90 -3.22
N ALA A 61 1.43 -0.53 -4.49
CA ALA A 61 0.14 -0.59 -5.18
C ALA A 61 -0.42 -2.02 -5.18
N HIS A 62 0.40 -3.01 -5.59
CA HIS A 62 -0.02 -4.41 -5.70
C HIS A 62 -0.45 -4.98 -4.35
N THR A 63 0.37 -4.78 -3.31
CA THR A 63 0.08 -5.28 -1.96
C THR A 63 -1.20 -4.65 -1.42
N ALA A 64 -1.40 -3.34 -1.61
CA ALA A 64 -2.61 -2.66 -1.17
C ALA A 64 -3.87 -3.23 -1.85
N CYS A 65 -3.84 -3.39 -3.18
CA CYS A 65 -4.96 -3.95 -3.93
C CYS A 65 -5.22 -5.41 -3.58
N ALA A 66 -4.18 -6.21 -3.39
CA ALA A 66 -4.32 -7.61 -3.02
C ALA A 66 -4.88 -7.79 -1.60
N ILE A 67 -4.57 -6.89 -0.64
CA ILE A 67 -5.23 -6.84 0.67
C ILE A 67 -6.75 -6.59 0.50
N LEU A 68 -7.11 -5.57 -0.30
CA LEU A 68 -8.51 -5.26 -0.61
C LEU A 68 -9.21 -6.40 -1.35
N ALA A 69 -8.48 -7.18 -2.14
CA ALA A 69 -8.97 -8.39 -2.81
C ALA A 69 -8.91 -9.64 -1.91
N ALA A 70 -9.01 -9.49 -0.59
CA ALA A 70 -8.97 -10.60 0.38
C ALA A 70 -7.69 -11.46 0.35
N ASN A 71 -6.52 -10.81 0.28
CA ASN A 71 -5.20 -11.43 0.22
C ASN A 71 -4.92 -12.24 -1.07
N ARG A 72 -5.51 -11.83 -2.20
CA ARG A 72 -5.27 -12.43 -3.51
C ARG A 72 -3.96 -11.90 -4.11
N TRP A 73 -2.84 -12.41 -3.60
CA TRP A 73 -1.48 -12.04 -4.04
C TRP A 73 -1.18 -12.45 -5.49
N ASP A 74 -1.99 -13.33 -6.07
CA ASP A 74 -1.93 -13.77 -7.47
C ASP A 74 -2.57 -12.78 -8.45
N GLY A 75 -3.20 -11.72 -7.94
CA GLY A 75 -3.69 -10.61 -8.77
C GLY A 75 -2.57 -9.86 -9.49
N TYR A 76 -2.92 -9.10 -10.52
CA TYR A 76 -2.00 -8.33 -11.34
C TYR A 76 -2.66 -7.08 -11.92
N PHE A 77 -1.85 -6.11 -12.36
CA PHE A 77 -2.37 -4.94 -13.06
C PHE A 77 -2.61 -5.22 -14.55
N SER A 78 -3.69 -4.69 -15.10
CA SER A 78 -4.03 -4.76 -16.53
C SER A 78 -4.36 -3.36 -17.06
N HIS A 79 -4.12 -3.15 -18.35
CA HIS A 79 -4.59 -1.94 -19.06
C HIS A 79 -6.06 -2.05 -19.47
N ASP A 80 -6.64 -3.25 -19.42
CA ASP A 80 -8.05 -3.51 -19.72
C ASP A 80 -8.78 -4.16 -18.55
N ARG A 81 -10.11 -4.08 -18.64
CA ARG A 81 -11.02 -4.59 -17.63
C ARG A 81 -11.05 -6.12 -17.54
N ASP A 82 -10.83 -6.82 -18.67
CA ASP A 82 -10.95 -8.27 -18.74
C ASP A 82 -9.66 -9.01 -18.30
N GLY A 83 -8.58 -8.27 -18.06
CA GLY A 83 -7.31 -8.79 -17.60
C GLY A 83 -6.42 -9.37 -18.70
N SER A 84 -6.75 -9.16 -19.98
CA SER A 84 -6.03 -9.72 -21.12
C SER A 84 -4.69 -9.02 -21.38
N THR A 85 -4.64 -7.70 -21.20
CA THR A 85 -3.44 -6.88 -21.44
C THR A 85 -2.75 -6.59 -20.12
N ARG A 86 -2.11 -7.64 -19.59
CA ARG A 86 -1.34 -7.57 -18.35
C ARG A 86 -0.22 -6.53 -18.44
N VAL A 87 -0.09 -5.74 -17.39
CA VAL A 87 1.04 -4.83 -17.15
C VAL A 87 2.22 -5.67 -16.68
N GLU A 88 3.31 -5.64 -17.44
CA GLU A 88 4.59 -6.18 -16.97
C GLU A 88 5.20 -5.20 -15.95
N PRO A 89 5.67 -5.67 -14.78
CA PRO A 89 6.28 -4.80 -13.79
C PRO A 89 7.40 -3.94 -14.41
N PRO A 90 7.32 -2.61 -14.33
CA PRO A 90 8.37 -1.73 -14.84
C PRO A 90 9.73 -2.06 -14.20
N ARG A 91 10.83 -1.82 -14.93
CA ARG A 91 12.20 -2.11 -14.42
C ARG A 91 12.53 -1.32 -13.15
N ASP A 92 12.09 -0.08 -13.10
CA ASP A 92 12.20 0.82 -11.95
C ASP A 92 11.07 0.62 -10.94
N ARG A 93 10.12 -0.27 -11.26
CA ARG A 93 8.97 -0.64 -10.45
C ARG A 93 8.00 0.51 -10.21
N ILE A 94 8.01 1.55 -11.03
CA ILE A 94 7.12 2.70 -10.84
C ILE A 94 6.01 2.67 -11.89
N LEU A 95 4.77 2.50 -11.44
CA LEU A 95 3.56 2.67 -12.23
C LEU A 95 3.34 4.15 -12.50
N ARG A 96 3.13 4.54 -13.76
CA ARG A 96 3.03 5.96 -14.15
C ARG A 96 1.80 6.31 -14.95
N GLU A 97 1.01 5.37 -15.43
CA GLU A 97 -0.23 5.70 -16.13
C GLU A 97 -1.28 6.25 -15.16
N LYS A 98 -2.31 6.90 -15.71
CA LYS A 98 -3.36 7.51 -14.88
C LYS A 98 -4.17 6.47 -14.13
N SER A 99 -4.40 5.32 -14.74
CA SER A 99 -5.19 4.26 -14.16
C SER A 99 -4.76 2.89 -14.62
N TYR A 100 -5.09 1.89 -13.79
CA TYR A 100 -4.89 0.47 -14.06
C TYR A 100 -6.07 -0.32 -13.49
N TYR A 101 -6.43 -1.45 -14.10
CA TYR A 101 -7.32 -2.41 -13.46
C TYR A 101 -6.51 -3.38 -12.60
N PHE A 102 -6.98 -3.71 -11.39
CA PHE A 102 -6.43 -4.82 -10.63
C PHE A 102 -7.25 -6.08 -10.93
N TYR A 103 -6.68 -7.00 -11.69
CA TYR A 103 -7.34 -8.24 -12.08
C TYR A 103 -6.90 -9.39 -11.18
N VAL A 104 -7.82 -10.29 -10.87
CA VAL A 104 -7.56 -11.49 -10.08
C VAL A 104 -7.96 -12.73 -10.90
N PRO A 105 -7.02 -13.65 -11.20
CA PRO A 105 -7.32 -14.85 -11.95
C PRO A 105 -8.48 -15.66 -11.34
N SER A 106 -9.40 -16.13 -12.18
CA SER A 106 -10.45 -17.06 -11.79
C SER A 106 -10.34 -18.37 -12.54
N ALA A 107 -10.45 -19.49 -11.83
CA ALA A 107 -10.46 -20.83 -12.43
C ALA A 107 -11.69 -21.05 -13.34
N ALA A 108 -12.76 -20.28 -13.14
CA ALA A 108 -13.96 -20.32 -13.99
C ALA A 108 -13.83 -19.51 -15.29
N GLY A 109 -12.65 -18.92 -15.55
CA GLY A 109 -12.38 -18.14 -16.76
C GLY A 109 -12.81 -16.67 -16.66
N PRO A 110 -12.63 -15.89 -17.74
CA PRO A 110 -12.83 -14.44 -17.75
C PRO A 110 -14.30 -13.99 -17.65
N SER A 111 -15.27 -14.92 -17.73
CA SER A 111 -16.70 -14.66 -17.50
C SER A 111 -17.14 -14.88 -16.04
N ALA A 112 -16.20 -15.14 -15.13
CA ALA A 112 -16.51 -15.29 -13.71
C ALA A 112 -16.87 -13.94 -13.08
N ASP A 113 -17.68 -13.99 -12.02
CA ASP A 113 -17.98 -12.79 -11.24
C ASP A 113 -16.67 -12.15 -10.73
N PRO A 114 -16.55 -10.82 -10.78
CA PRO A 114 -15.42 -10.08 -10.21
C PRO A 114 -15.19 -10.43 -8.73
N TYR A 115 -13.95 -10.33 -8.27
CA TYR A 115 -13.60 -10.68 -6.89
C TYR A 115 -14.28 -9.76 -5.86
N PRO A 116 -14.51 -10.22 -4.62
CA PRO A 116 -15.08 -9.35 -3.58
C PRO A 116 -14.05 -8.34 -3.07
N VAL A 117 -14.50 -7.13 -2.72
CA VAL A 117 -13.69 -6.10 -2.08
C VAL A 117 -13.89 -6.10 -0.56
N VAL A 118 -12.80 -6.23 0.18
CA VAL A 118 -12.77 -6.15 1.64
C VAL A 118 -12.69 -4.70 2.08
N THR A 119 -13.82 -4.14 2.49
CA THR A 119 -13.94 -2.71 2.85
C THR A 119 -13.91 -2.46 4.36
N ARG A 120 -14.10 -3.50 5.18
CA ARG A 120 -14.12 -3.39 6.65
C ARG A 120 -13.02 -4.22 7.26
N PHE A 121 -12.45 -3.68 8.32
CA PHE A 121 -11.42 -4.35 9.10
C PHE A 121 -11.89 -5.72 9.61
N GLY A 122 -13.13 -5.81 10.09
CA GLY A 122 -13.75 -7.05 10.60
C GLY A 122 -13.87 -8.18 9.57
N ASP A 123 -13.96 -7.84 8.28
CA ASP A 123 -14.15 -8.81 7.18
C ASP A 123 -12.80 -9.34 6.67
N TRP A 124 -11.71 -8.60 6.93
CA TRP A 124 -10.37 -9.02 6.55
C TRP A 124 -9.84 -10.13 7.48
N ARG A 125 -9.21 -11.15 6.91
CA ARG A 125 -8.54 -12.22 7.67
C ARG A 125 -7.04 -12.12 7.49
N PHE A 126 -6.31 -12.18 8.60
CA PHE A 126 -4.86 -12.16 8.57
C PHE A 126 -4.34 -13.47 7.91
N PRO A 127 -3.56 -13.38 6.83
CA PRO A 127 -3.15 -14.55 6.05
C PRO A 127 -1.91 -15.20 6.68
N HIS A 128 -2.12 -15.89 7.79
CA HIS A 128 -1.06 -16.62 8.49
C HIS A 128 -0.30 -17.56 7.55
N GLY A 129 1.03 -17.43 7.51
CA GLY A 129 1.90 -18.24 6.67
C GLY A 129 1.77 -17.97 5.16
N HIS A 130 0.95 -17.00 4.76
CA HIS A 130 0.71 -16.62 3.37
C HIS A 130 0.73 -15.09 3.23
N LEU A 131 1.77 -14.47 3.76
CA LEU A 131 2.01 -13.03 3.63
C LEU A 131 2.41 -12.67 2.19
N PRO A 132 2.30 -11.39 1.79
CA PRO A 132 2.81 -10.91 0.51
C PRO A 132 4.26 -11.38 0.27
N PRO A 133 4.60 -11.92 -0.92
CA PRO A 133 5.94 -12.42 -1.21
C PRO A 133 7.05 -11.38 -0.98
N ILE A 134 6.74 -10.10 -1.23
CA ILE A 134 7.67 -8.99 -1.02
C ILE A 134 8.05 -8.82 0.46
N TRP A 135 7.16 -9.17 1.40
CA TRP A 135 7.45 -9.08 2.84
C TRP A 135 8.44 -10.15 3.31
N ALA A 136 8.44 -11.34 2.70
CA ALA A 136 9.44 -12.36 3.00
C ALA A 136 10.85 -11.84 2.69
N ARG A 137 11.01 -11.13 1.56
CA ARG A 137 12.28 -10.46 1.22
C ARG A 137 12.70 -9.42 2.25
N PHE A 138 11.75 -8.68 2.82
CA PHE A 138 12.05 -7.70 3.86
C PHE A 138 12.30 -8.32 5.24
N GLN A 139 11.79 -9.53 5.50
CA GLN A 139 12.05 -10.24 6.74
C GLN A 139 13.54 -10.56 6.89
N ASP A 140 14.19 -11.05 5.84
CA ASP A 140 15.63 -11.32 5.85
C ASP A 140 16.44 -10.05 6.13
N GLN A 141 16.04 -8.93 5.52
CA GLN A 141 16.66 -7.64 5.74
C GLN A 141 16.45 -7.15 7.18
N LEU A 142 15.22 -7.28 7.70
CA LEU A 142 14.88 -6.90 9.07
C LEU A 142 15.67 -7.72 10.10
N GLU A 143 15.78 -9.04 9.91
CA GLU A 143 16.57 -9.90 10.80
C GLU A 143 18.05 -9.51 10.78
N ALA A 144 18.60 -9.21 9.61
CA ALA A 144 19.97 -8.70 9.47
C ALA A 144 20.15 -7.31 10.09
N ASP A 145 19.15 -6.43 10.00
CA ASP A 145 19.16 -5.11 10.62
C ASP A 145 19.03 -5.20 12.15
N LEU A 146 18.18 -6.08 12.68
CA LEU A 146 18.01 -6.31 14.12
C LEU A 146 19.27 -6.94 14.75
N ALA A 147 19.94 -7.85 14.03
CA ALA A 147 21.21 -8.41 14.47
C ALA A 147 22.32 -7.34 14.56
N ARG A 148 22.25 -6.31 13.69
CA ARG A 148 23.20 -5.19 13.66
C ARG A 148 22.83 -4.06 14.62
N ASN A 149 21.53 -3.80 14.82
CA ASN A 149 21.00 -2.71 15.62
C ASN A 149 20.43 -3.25 16.94
N GLN A 150 21.31 -3.53 17.90
CA GLN A 150 20.91 -3.80 19.29
C GLN A 150 20.41 -2.56 20.05
N ALA A 151 20.32 -1.40 19.39
CA ALA A 151 19.91 -0.15 20.03
C ALA A 151 18.42 0.09 19.81
N THR A 152 17.62 -0.15 20.85
CA THR A 152 16.36 0.57 21.05
C THR A 152 16.70 2.05 21.22
N SER A 153 16.87 2.78 20.12
CA SER A 153 16.95 4.23 20.20
C SER A 153 15.64 4.70 20.85
N GLY A 154 15.72 5.52 21.91
CA GLY A 154 14.56 6.19 22.51
C GLY A 154 13.93 7.24 21.58
N TRP A 155 13.85 6.93 20.28
CA TRP A 155 13.43 7.76 19.17
C TRP A 155 12.35 7.00 18.41
N CYS A 156 11.29 7.69 17.98
CA CYS A 156 10.22 7.12 17.19
C CYS A 156 10.77 6.60 15.86
N CYS A 157 10.54 5.33 15.53
CA CYS A 157 11.04 4.73 14.29
C CYS A 157 10.42 5.32 13.01
N LEU A 158 9.25 5.97 13.12
CA LEU A 158 8.55 6.58 11.99
C LEU A 158 9.00 8.02 11.73
N SER A 159 9.08 8.83 12.80
CA SER A 159 9.41 10.26 12.69
C SER A 159 10.87 10.58 13.02
N ASN A 160 11.63 9.62 13.53
CA ASN A 160 12.97 9.81 14.07
C ASN A 160 13.04 10.96 15.09
N TYR A 161 12.04 11.03 15.98
CA TYR A 161 11.91 12.06 17.01
C TYR A 161 11.98 11.46 18.41
N SER A 162 12.65 12.12 19.36
CA SER A 162 13.01 11.52 20.66
C SER A 162 12.05 11.79 21.82
N ASP A 163 11.07 12.68 21.70
CA ASP A 163 10.21 13.05 22.84
C ASP A 163 8.92 13.76 22.39
N PRO A 164 7.70 13.39 22.84
CA PRO A 164 7.34 12.16 23.53
C PRO A 164 7.13 11.02 22.52
N VAL A 165 7.83 9.90 22.72
CA VAL A 165 7.59 8.67 21.96
C VAL A 165 6.62 7.80 22.77
N GLU A 166 5.39 7.68 22.31
CA GLU A 166 4.40 6.79 22.92
C GLU A 166 4.33 5.45 22.17
N SER A 167 3.93 4.39 22.87
CA SER A 167 3.64 3.10 22.24
C SER A 167 2.43 3.25 21.31
N ALA A 168 2.68 3.20 20.00
CA ALA A 168 1.60 3.20 19.01
C ALA A 168 0.94 1.81 18.94
N HIS A 169 -0.39 1.78 18.97
CA HIS A 169 -1.13 0.58 18.63
C HIS A 169 -1.06 0.35 17.12
N LEU A 170 -0.47 -0.77 16.68
CA LEU A 170 -0.50 -1.18 15.27
C LEU A 170 -1.91 -1.55 14.81
N VAL A 171 -2.77 -1.98 15.74
CA VAL A 171 -4.18 -2.29 15.49
C VAL A 171 -5.02 -1.44 16.45
N PRO A 172 -6.00 -0.66 15.96
CA PRO A 172 -6.83 0.18 16.82
C PRO A 172 -7.48 -0.63 17.95
N SER A 173 -7.54 -0.06 19.16
CA SER A 173 -8.10 -0.76 20.35
C SER A 173 -9.55 -1.22 20.15
N ALA A 174 -10.33 -0.46 19.37
CA ALA A 174 -11.70 -0.81 18.97
C ALA A 174 -11.79 -2.12 18.15
N GLN A 175 -10.68 -2.58 17.58
CA GLN A 175 -10.60 -3.80 16.76
C GLN A 175 -10.02 -5.00 17.54
N SER A 176 -10.08 -4.98 18.87
CA SER A 176 -9.62 -6.08 19.74
C SER A 176 -10.30 -7.43 19.41
N ASN A 177 -11.59 -7.41 19.09
CA ASN A 177 -12.31 -8.62 18.68
C ASN A 177 -11.76 -9.19 17.37
N TRP A 178 -11.46 -8.34 16.39
CA TRP A 178 -10.82 -8.76 15.15
C TRP A 178 -9.45 -9.40 15.43
N TRP A 179 -8.64 -8.77 16.28
CA TRP A 179 -7.30 -9.23 16.66
C TRP A 179 -7.34 -10.64 17.27
N LEU A 180 -8.24 -10.85 18.24
CA LEU A 180 -8.45 -12.15 18.87
C LEU A 180 -8.97 -13.18 17.87
N SER A 181 -9.96 -12.80 17.03
CA SER A 181 -10.53 -13.71 16.03
C SER A 181 -9.51 -14.14 14.97
N ASN A 182 -8.52 -13.30 14.69
CA ASN A 182 -7.41 -13.59 13.79
C ASN A 182 -6.25 -14.28 14.49
N ARG A 183 -6.36 -14.66 15.78
CA ARG A 183 -5.29 -15.34 16.53
C ARG A 183 -3.97 -14.57 16.47
N MET A 184 -4.05 -13.25 16.51
CA MET A 184 -2.88 -12.37 16.51
C MET A 184 -2.33 -12.15 17.94
N ALA A 185 -3.12 -12.51 18.96
CA ALA A 185 -2.64 -12.57 20.34
C ALA A 185 -1.60 -13.69 20.46
N ARG A 186 -0.41 -13.32 20.93
CA ARG A 186 0.73 -14.22 21.15
C ARG A 186 0.59 -15.01 22.44
#